data_AF-A0A1Z9GA77-F1
#
_entry.id   AF-A0A1Z9GA77-F1
#
_cell.length_a   1.000
_cell.length_b   1.000
_cell.length_c   1.000
_cell.angle_alpha   90.00
_cell.angle_beta   90.00
_cell.angle_gamma   90.00
#
_symmetry.space_group_name_H-M   'P 1'
#
loop_
_entity.id
_entity.type
_entity.pdbx_description
1 polymer ?
#
loop_
_entity_poly.entity_id
_entity_poly.type
_entity_poly.pdbx_seq_one_letter_code
_entity_poly.pdbx_strand_id
1 'polypeptide(L)' 'MRDMLIQAVRAHAMGHVQKHKANVEVFLANAVGVGEHPDIIDSIEKELDEIARYNDQVEMIDKYFKEMKV' A
#
# COMPACT_ATOMS: atom_id res chain seq x y z
N MET A 1 15.06 -19.10 -8.29
CA MET A 1 14.56 -18.97 -6.89
C MET A 1 14.66 -17.54 -6.38
N ARG A 2 15.82 -16.87 -6.50
CA ARG A 2 15.98 -15.45 -6.13
C ARG A 2 14.87 -14.56 -6.70
N ASP A 3 14.61 -14.65 -7.99
CA ASP A 3 13.71 -13.69 -8.65
C ASP A 3 12.26 -13.97 -8.29
N MET A 4 11.90 -15.23 -8.09
CA MET A 4 10.60 -15.63 -7.53
C MET A 4 10.39 -15.03 -6.13
N LEU A 5 11.40 -15.05 -5.27
CA LEU A 5 11.31 -14.46 -3.93
C LEU A 5 11.17 -12.93 -3.98
N ILE A 6 12.00 -12.26 -4.81
CA ILE A 6 11.91 -10.81 -4.99
C ILE A 6 10.53 -10.41 -5.56
N GLN A 7 10.03 -11.13 -6.55
CA GLN A 7 8.70 -10.91 -7.11
C GLN A 7 7.59 -11.15 -6.08
N ALA A 8 7.70 -12.19 -5.25
CA ALA A 8 6.72 -12.47 -4.21
C ALA A 8 6.66 -11.35 -3.15
N VAL A 9 7.82 -10.87 -2.68
CA VAL A 9 7.87 -9.75 -1.72
C VAL A 9 7.33 -8.47 -2.35
N ARG A 10 7.68 -8.18 -3.62
CA ARG A 10 7.17 -7.03 -4.36
C ARG A 10 5.65 -7.08 -4.51
N ALA A 11 5.11 -8.24 -4.89
CA ALA A 11 3.67 -8.44 -5.05
C ALA A 11 2.92 -8.27 -3.73
N HIS A 12 3.47 -8.77 -2.63
CA HIS A 12 2.92 -8.58 -1.29
C HIS A 12 2.87 -7.10 -0.90
N ALA A 13 3.97 -6.36 -1.05
CA ALA A 13 4.01 -4.93 -0.75
C ALA A 13 3.02 -4.13 -1.62
N MET A 14 2.97 -4.42 -2.93
CA MET A 14 1.99 -3.80 -3.84
C MET A 14 0.54 -4.13 -3.43
N GLY A 15 0.27 -5.35 -2.97
CA GLY A 15 -1.03 -5.74 -2.45
C GLY A 15 -1.47 -4.89 -1.26
N HIS A 16 -0.55 -4.59 -0.33
CA HIS A 16 -0.84 -3.68 0.79
C HIS A 16 -1.09 -2.25 0.31
N VAL A 17 -0.29 -1.72 -0.63
CA VAL A 17 -0.55 -0.40 -1.23
C VAL A 17 -1.97 -0.31 -1.79
N GLN A 18 -2.40 -1.31 -2.57
CA GLN A 18 -3.75 -1.30 -3.14
C GLN A 18 -4.84 -1.45 -2.07
N LYS A 19 -4.63 -2.29 -1.06
CA LYS A 19 -5.56 -2.47 0.07
C LYS A 19 -5.78 -1.15 0.82
N HIS A 20 -4.69 -0.50 1.25
CA HIS A 20 -4.77 0.75 2.00
C HIS A 20 -5.33 1.90 1.15
N LYS A 21 -5.00 1.94 -0.15
CA LYS A 21 -5.64 2.87 -1.08
C LYS A 21 -7.15 2.66 -1.16
N ALA A 22 -7.61 1.42 -1.26
CA ALA A 22 -9.04 1.12 -1.28
C ALA A 22 -9.75 1.55 0.02
N ASN A 23 -9.10 1.39 1.17
CA ASN A 23 -9.63 1.90 2.44
C ASN A 23 -9.80 3.42 2.43
N VAL A 24 -8.81 4.18 1.93
CA VAL A 24 -8.92 5.64 1.77
C VAL A 24 -10.10 6.01 0.88
N GLU A 25 -10.28 5.35 -0.27
CA GLU A 25 -11.42 5.60 -1.16
C GLU A 25 -12.76 5.29 -0.47
N VAL A 26 -12.83 4.22 0.34
CA VAL A 26 -14.02 3.89 1.13
C VAL A 26 -14.34 4.99 2.14
N PHE A 27 -13.33 5.53 2.84
CA PHE A 27 -13.51 6.64 3.79
C PHE A 27 -13.96 7.92 3.08
N LEU A 28 -13.39 8.24 1.92
CA LEU A 28 -13.75 9.41 1.12
C LEU A 28 -15.17 9.31 0.53
N ALA A 29 -15.57 8.11 0.07
CA ALA A 29 -16.89 7.89 -0.54
C ALA A 29 -18.02 7.76 0.49
N ASN A 30 -17.73 7.24 1.69
CA ASN A 30 -18.73 6.93 2.71
C ASN A 30 -18.63 7.83 3.96
N ALA A 31 -18.53 9.15 3.76
CA ALA A 31 -18.56 10.13 4.86
C ALA A 31 -19.82 10.02 5.75
N VAL A 32 -20.86 9.34 5.29
CA VAL A 32 -22.12 9.09 6.00
C VAL A 32 -22.41 7.59 5.97
N GLY A 33 -21.87 6.79 6.90
CA GLY A 33 -22.24 5.37 6.96
C GLY A 33 -21.46 4.46 7.90
N VAL A 34 -20.21 4.77 8.26
CA VAL A 34 -19.46 3.96 9.22
C VAL A 34 -19.55 4.60 10.60
N GLY A 35 -20.64 4.30 11.30
CA GLY A 35 -20.96 4.85 12.62
C GLY A 35 -20.04 4.46 13.78
N GLU A 36 -18.74 4.21 13.56
CA GLU A 36 -17.82 3.69 14.59
C GLU A 36 -16.39 4.28 14.54
N HIS A 37 -16.09 5.26 13.68
CA HIS A 37 -14.84 6.02 13.74
C HIS A 37 -15.14 7.52 13.80
N PRO A 38 -15.01 8.17 14.97
CA PRO A 38 -15.29 9.60 15.12
C PRO A 38 -14.30 10.48 14.33
N ASP A 39 -13.17 9.91 13.91
CA ASP A 39 -12.10 10.66 13.25
C ASP A 39 -11.67 10.00 11.92
N ILE A 40 -12.37 10.41 10.87
CA ILE A 40 -12.14 9.95 9.48
C ILE A 40 -10.78 10.43 8.99
N ILE A 41 -10.34 11.63 9.40
CA ILE A 41 -9.06 12.19 8.97
C ILE A 41 -7.91 11.40 9.57
N ASP A 42 -7.90 11.15 10.89
CA ASP A 42 -6.90 10.30 11.53
C ASP A 42 -6.83 8.90 10.91
N SER A 43 -7.98 8.37 10.46
CA SER A 43 -8.04 7.06 9.81
C SER A 43 -7.40 7.10 8.42
N ILE A 44 -7.69 8.14 7.62
CA ILE A 44 -7.05 8.35 6.31
C ILE A 44 -5.55 8.53 6.48
N GLU A 45 -5.09 9.29 7.47
CA GLU A 45 -3.65 9.50 7.73
C GLU A 45 -2.93 8.17 8.02
N LYS A 46 -3.50 7.31 8.86
CA LYS A 46 -2.94 5.97 9.13
C LYS A 46 -2.86 5.09 7.88
N GLU A 47 -3.88 5.14 7.02
CA GLU A 47 -3.86 4.40 5.77
C GLU A 47 -2.80 4.95 4.80
N LEU A 48 -2.59 6.27 4.75
CA LEU A 48 -1.55 6.92 3.97
C LEU A 48 -0.14 6.56 4.47
N ASP A 49 0.06 6.48 5.79
CA ASP A 49 1.33 6.03 6.38
C ASP A 49 1.70 4.61 5.95
N GLU A 50 0.72 3.70 5.95
CA GLU A 50 0.95 2.33 5.47
C GLU A 50 1.19 2.29 3.95
N ILE A 51 0.48 3.12 3.15
CA ILE A 51 0.79 3.28 1.73
C ILE A 51 2.23 3.71 1.53
N ALA A 52 2.70 4.75 2.23
CA ALA A 52 4.06 5.25 2.13
C ALA A 52 5.08 4.15 2.48
N ARG A 53 4.87 3.46 3.60
CA ARG A 53 5.74 2.37 4.06
C ARG A 53 5.89 1.23 3.04
N TYR A 54 4.81 0.79 2.43
CA TYR A 54 4.88 -0.30 1.44
C TYR A 54 5.31 0.19 0.06
N ASN A 55 4.99 1.43 -0.30
CA ASN A 55 5.50 2.04 -1.52
C ASN A 55 7.03 2.15 -1.47
N ASP A 56 7.60 2.57 -0.34
CA ASP A 56 9.06 2.59 -0.15
C ASP A 56 9.68 1.20 -0.38
N GLN A 57 9.04 0.13 0.10
CA GLN A 57 9.53 -1.24 -0.16
C GLN A 57 9.49 -1.58 -1.65
N VAL A 58 8.40 -1.25 -2.35
CA VAL A 58 8.29 -1.46 -3.80
C VAL A 58 9.37 -0.67 -4.54
N GLU A 59 9.59 0.59 -4.17
CA GLU A 59 10.61 1.45 -4.77
C GLU A 59 12.03 0.92 -4.51
N MET A 60 12.33 0.47 -3.29
CA MET A 60 13.65 -0.12 -2.98
C MET A 60 13.88 -1.41 -3.77
N ILE A 61 12.85 -2.25 -3.93
CA ILE A 61 12.90 -3.44 -4.77
C ILE A 61 13.16 -3.04 -6.23
N ASP A 62 12.39 -2.10 -6.75
CA ASP A 62 12.51 -1.63 -8.14
C ASP A 62 13.83 -0.89 -8.40
N LYS A 63 14.44 -0.27 -7.38
CA LYS A 63 15.69 0.47 -7.49
C LYS A 63 16.91 -0.44 -7.45
N TYR A 64 16.95 -1.40 -6.51
CA TYR A 64 18.16 -2.19 -6.26
C TYR A 64 18.08 -3.63 -6.78
N PHE A 65 16.87 -4.11 -7.09
CA PHE A 65 16.64 -5.50 -7.46
C PHE A 65 15.91 -5.65 -8.81
N LYS A 66 15.71 -4.56 -9.57
CA LYS A 66 15.35 -4.66 -10.98
C LYS A 66 16.45 -5.40 -11.73
N GLU A 67 16.15 -6.60 -12.18
CA GLU A 67 16.97 -7.27 -13.19
C GLU A 67 16.95 -6.43 -14.46
N MET A 68 18.14 -6.10 -14.98
CA MET A 68 18.29 -5.49 -16.29
C MET A 68 17.51 -6.34 -17.30
N LYS A 69 16.63 -5.71 -18.06
CA LYS A 69 16.13 -6.30 -19.30
C LYS A 69 17.37 -6.59 -20.16
N VAL A 70 17.68 -7.88 -20.32
CA VAL A 70 18.44 -8.34 -21.50
C VAL A 70 17.58 -8.11 -22.72
#